data_AF-A0A6M3W9R5-F1
#
_entry.id   AF-A0A6M3W9R5-F1
#
_cell.length_a   1.000
_cell.length_b   1.000
_cell.length_c   1.000
_cell.angle_alpha   90.00
_cell.angle_beta   90.00
_cell.angle_gamma   90.00
#
_symmetry.space_group_name_H-M   'P 1'
#
loop_
_entity.id
_entity.type
_entity.pdbx_description
1 polymer ?
#
loop_
_entity_poly.entity_id
_entity_poly.type
_entity_poly.pdbx_seq_one_letter_code
_entity_poly.pdbx_strand_id
1 'polypeptide(L)'
;MIVTYKEKKLRKSVIVLLVLVTVFLSNSFSEVRAADLQAGEQIFSANCSACHAGGNNVIIPEKTLKQDILENNGMNSVIAITTQVKNGNGAMPAFGGKLADEDIDNVANYVLSQSEQGW
;
A
#
# COMPACT_ATOMS: atom_id res chain seq x y z
N MET A 1 8.72 -58.39 16.02
CA MET A 1 8.80 -57.76 14.68
C MET A 1 7.67 -56.75 14.40
N ILE A 2 6.49 -56.84 15.06
CA ILE A 2 5.34 -55.94 14.82
C ILE A 2 5.50 -54.55 15.48
N VAL A 3 6.15 -54.48 16.65
CA VAL A 3 6.35 -53.23 17.42
C VAL A 3 7.23 -52.22 16.64
N THR A 4 8.32 -52.70 16.03
CA THR A 4 9.24 -51.87 15.25
C THR A 4 8.65 -51.35 13.94
N TYR A 5 7.65 -52.05 13.37
CA TYR A 5 6.93 -51.62 12.18
C TYR A 5 5.95 -50.47 12.47
N LYS A 6 5.25 -50.52 13.62
CA LYS A 6 4.31 -49.48 14.07
C LYS A 6 5.01 -48.16 14.38
N GLU A 7 6.16 -48.21 15.05
CA GLU A 7 7.03 -47.06 15.32
C GLU A 7 7.54 -46.38 14.04
N LYS A 8 8.01 -47.17 13.06
CA LYS A 8 8.46 -46.65 11.76
C LYS A 8 7.31 -46.02 10.94
N LYS A 9 6.10 -46.59 11.00
CA LYS A 9 4.92 -46.04 10.31
C LYS A 9 4.45 -44.74 10.96
N LEU A 10 4.41 -44.68 12.30
CA LEU A 10 4.05 -43.48 13.05
C LEU A 10 5.04 -42.33 12.79
N ARG A 11 6.35 -42.63 12.82
CA ARG A 11 7.40 -41.64 12.48
C ARG A 11 7.26 -41.07 11.06
N LYS A 12 6.97 -41.91 10.06
CA LYS A 12 6.76 -41.45 8.68
C LYS A 12 5.51 -40.57 8.55
N SER A 13 4.41 -40.95 9.19
CA SER A 13 3.18 -40.15 9.20
C SER A 13 3.37 -38.79 9.88
N VAL A 14 4.13 -38.73 10.98
CA VAL A 14 4.46 -37.47 11.67
C VAL A 14 5.34 -36.57 10.81
N ILE A 15 6.34 -37.13 10.12
CA ILE A 15 7.22 -36.35 9.23
C ILE A 15 6.44 -35.79 8.03
N VAL A 16 5.58 -36.60 7.41
CA VAL A 16 4.74 -36.15 6.29
C VAL A 16 3.78 -35.04 6.74
N LEU A 17 3.17 -35.17 7.92
CA LEU A 17 2.30 -34.14 8.46
C LEU A 17 3.07 -32.84 8.75
N LEU A 18 4.28 -32.94 9.32
CA LEU A 18 5.14 -31.78 9.57
C LEU A 18 5.53 -31.06 8.28
N VAL A 19 5.89 -31.79 7.23
CA VAL A 19 6.25 -31.22 5.92
C VAL A 19 5.03 -30.57 5.25
N LEU A 20 3.84 -31.17 5.36
CA LEU A 20 2.62 -30.58 4.83
C LEU A 20 2.23 -29.29 5.57
N VAL A 21 2.40 -29.26 6.90
CA VAL A 21 2.16 -28.07 7.72
C VAL A 21 3.15 -26.95 7.37
N THR A 22 4.45 -27.26 7.18
CA THR A 22 5.43 -26.22 6.81
C THR A 22 5.19 -25.66 5.41
N VAL A 23 4.84 -26.49 4.42
CA VAL A 23 4.49 -26.03 3.06
C VAL A 23 3.23 -25.16 3.10
N PHE A 24 2.22 -25.53 3.88
CA PHE A 24 0.99 -24.74 4.01
C PHE A 24 1.23 -23.39 4.68
N LEU A 25 2.12 -23.32 5.68
CA LEU A 25 2.51 -22.06 6.33
C LEU A 25 3.34 -21.13 5.44
N SER A 26 4.09 -21.69 4.50
CA SER A 26 4.98 -20.92 3.59
C SER A 26 4.20 -20.09 2.56
N ASN A 27 2.97 -20.51 2.20
CA ASN A 27 2.17 -19.88 1.16
C ASN A 27 1.33 -18.68 1.66
N SER A 28 1.39 -18.35 2.95
CA SER A 28 0.56 -17.31 3.58
C SER A 28 1.31 -16.00 3.85
N PHE A 29 2.50 -15.81 3.27
CA PHE A 29 3.22 -14.55 3.40
C PHE A 29 2.73 -13.56 2.34
N SER A 30 1.85 -12.64 2.74
CA SER A 30 1.65 -11.41 2.00
C SER A 30 2.92 -10.56 2.13
N GLU A 31 3.62 -10.32 1.02
CA GLU A 31 4.75 -9.40 1.01
C GLU A 31 4.27 -7.99 1.35
N VAL A 32 4.62 -7.48 2.53
CA VAL A 32 4.54 -6.05 2.82
C VAL A 32 5.72 -5.41 2.13
N ARG A 33 5.50 -4.86 0.94
CA ARG A 33 6.50 -4.08 0.22
C ARG A 33 6.49 -2.66 0.79
N ALA A 34 7.68 -2.11 1.04
CA ALA A 34 7.80 -0.69 1.37
C ALA A 34 7.45 0.13 0.13
N ALA A 35 6.78 1.26 0.32
CA ALA A 35 6.46 2.17 -0.76
C ALA A 35 7.72 2.73 -1.41
N ASP A 36 7.71 2.83 -2.74
CA ASP A 36 8.77 3.45 -3.52
C ASP A 36 8.46 4.94 -3.72
N LEU A 37 9.11 5.78 -2.93
CA LEU A 37 8.91 7.23 -2.98
C LEU A 37 9.39 7.85 -4.31
N GLN A 38 10.37 7.24 -4.98
CA GLN A 38 10.85 7.74 -6.27
C GLN A 38 9.84 7.43 -7.38
N ALA A 39 9.25 6.23 -7.36
CA ALA A 39 8.13 5.92 -8.23
C ALA A 39 6.93 6.85 -7.92
N GLY A 40 6.63 7.06 -6.63
CA GLY A 40 5.58 7.97 -6.18
C GLY A 40 5.75 9.41 -6.69
N GLU A 41 6.98 9.93 -6.68
CA GLU A 41 7.31 11.25 -7.26
C GLU A 41 7.02 11.31 -8.76
N GLN A 42 7.43 10.29 -9.53
CA GLN A 42 7.19 10.23 -10.97
C GLN A 42 5.70 10.19 -11.28
N ILE A 43 4.94 9.40 -10.52
CA ILE A 43 3.48 9.30 -10.65
C ILE A 43 2.83 10.64 -10.31
N PHE A 44 3.27 11.29 -9.22
CA PHE A 44 2.78 12.60 -8.82
C PHE A 44 3.02 13.65 -9.90
N SER A 45 4.24 13.69 -10.44
CA SER A 45 4.63 14.61 -11.52
C SER A 45 3.74 14.42 -12.74
N ALA A 46 3.50 13.18 -13.16
CA ALA A 46 2.73 12.87 -14.36
C ALA A 46 1.21 13.07 -14.21
N ASN A 47 0.65 12.88 -13.00
CA ASN A 47 -0.79 12.76 -12.82
C ASN A 47 -1.42 13.79 -11.87
N CYS A 48 -0.65 14.30 -10.91
CA CYS A 48 -1.18 15.09 -9.79
C CYS A 48 -0.73 16.55 -9.84
N SER A 49 0.48 16.80 -10.34
CA SER A 49 1.15 18.11 -10.33
C SER A 49 0.35 19.21 -11.04
N ALA A 50 -0.43 18.85 -12.07
CA ALA A 50 -1.27 19.79 -12.82
C ALA A 50 -2.22 20.58 -11.91
N CYS A 51 -2.68 19.97 -10.82
CA CYS A 51 -3.52 20.64 -9.82
C CYS A 51 -2.78 20.90 -8.51
N HIS A 52 -1.81 20.04 -8.15
CA HIS A 52 -1.22 19.99 -6.82
C HIS A 52 0.26 20.36 -6.74
N ALA A 53 0.82 21.03 -7.76
CA ALA A 53 2.22 21.47 -7.76
C ALA A 53 2.59 22.24 -6.47
N GLY A 54 3.74 21.87 -5.88
CA GLY A 54 4.22 22.45 -4.61
C GLY A 54 3.32 22.18 -3.40
N GLY A 55 2.50 21.13 -3.48
CA GLY A 55 1.49 20.80 -2.47
C GLY A 55 0.28 21.73 -2.46
N ASN A 56 0.10 22.59 -3.47
CA ASN A 56 -1.04 23.50 -3.54
C ASN A 56 -2.30 22.80 -4.09
N ASN A 57 -3.34 23.58 -4.37
CA ASN A 57 -4.51 23.12 -5.13
C ASN A 57 -5.06 24.29 -5.96
N VAL A 58 -4.88 24.22 -7.28
CA VAL A 58 -5.28 25.30 -8.19
C VAL A 58 -6.80 25.38 -8.42
N ILE A 59 -7.55 24.35 -8.02
CA ILE A 59 -9.01 24.30 -8.20
C ILE A 59 -9.75 24.71 -6.93
N ILE A 60 -9.29 24.23 -5.77
CA ILE A 60 -9.85 24.56 -4.45
C ILE A 60 -8.69 24.98 -3.54
N PRO A 61 -8.35 26.28 -3.47
CA PRO A 61 -7.15 26.78 -2.78
C PRO A 61 -7.02 26.37 -1.32
N GLU A 62 -8.13 26.13 -0.62
CA GLU A 62 -8.16 25.74 0.78
C GLU A 62 -7.88 24.23 1.00
N LYS A 63 -7.90 23.42 -0.06
CA LYS A 63 -7.69 21.97 -0.02
C LYS A 63 -6.31 21.59 -0.57
N THR A 64 -5.28 22.16 0.03
CA THR A 64 -3.87 21.85 -0.28
C THR A 64 -3.48 20.46 0.25
N LEU A 65 -2.26 20.03 -0.11
CA LEU A 65 -1.63 18.82 0.40
C LEU A 65 -0.66 19.12 1.57
N LYS A 66 -0.73 20.32 2.16
CA LYS A 66 0.09 20.70 3.32
C LYS A 66 -0.37 19.95 4.58
N GLN A 67 0.55 19.70 5.50
CA GLN A 67 0.33 18.79 6.64
C GLN A 67 -0.85 19.18 7.52
N ASP A 68 -0.92 20.45 7.92
CA ASP A 68 -2.00 20.97 8.75
C ASP A 68 -3.38 20.81 8.08
N ILE A 69 -3.45 21.04 6.77
CA ILE A 69 -4.66 20.87 5.98
C ILE A 69 -5.04 19.39 5.84
N LEU A 70 -4.08 18.50 5.61
CA LEU A 70 -4.34 17.06 5.58
C LEU A 70 -4.82 16.54 6.93
N GLU A 71 -4.20 16.97 8.04
CA GLU A 71 -4.59 16.59 9.40
C GLU A 71 -6.02 17.06 9.72
N ASN A 72 -6.30 18.34 9.50
CA ASN A 72 -7.60 18.95 9.79
C ASN A 72 -8.75 18.32 8.97
N ASN A 73 -8.45 17.76 7.81
CA ASN A 73 -9.43 17.09 6.94
C ASN A 73 -9.46 15.56 7.09
N GLY A 74 -8.71 14.98 8.04
CA GLY A 74 -8.63 13.52 8.23
C GLY A 74 -7.95 12.78 7.07
N MET A 75 -7.14 13.50 6.29
CA MET A 75 -6.41 13.01 5.12
C MET A 75 -4.94 12.69 5.40
N ASN A 76 -4.43 12.95 6.62
CA ASN A 76 -3.05 12.63 7.01
C ASN A 76 -2.84 11.13 7.27
N SER A 77 -3.18 10.27 6.30
CA SER A 77 -2.90 8.83 6.33
C SER A 77 -2.87 8.24 4.92
N VAL A 78 -2.07 7.18 4.73
CA VAL A 78 -1.95 6.50 3.42
C VAL A 78 -3.31 5.97 2.97
N ILE A 79 -4.09 5.40 3.90
CA ILE A 79 -5.41 4.82 3.60
C ILE A 79 -6.39 5.90 3.12
N ALA A 80 -6.41 7.07 3.77
CA ALA A 80 -7.28 8.16 3.34
C ALA A 80 -6.91 8.67 1.95
N ILE A 81 -5.61 8.90 1.70
CA ILE A 81 -5.12 9.41 0.41
C ILE A 81 -5.33 8.40 -0.70
N THR A 82 -4.96 7.13 -0.50
CA THR A 82 -5.19 6.06 -1.49
C THR A 82 -6.68 5.91 -1.83
N THR A 83 -7.57 5.98 -0.82
CA THR A 83 -9.02 5.92 -1.04
C THR A 83 -9.52 7.09 -1.90
N GLN A 84 -9.07 8.30 -1.59
CA GLN A 84 -9.41 9.51 -2.35
C GLN A 84 -8.85 9.46 -3.78
N VAL A 85 -7.61 9.00 -3.97
CA VAL A 85 -7.00 8.85 -5.31
C VAL A 85 -7.74 7.80 -6.14
N LYS A 86 -8.12 6.65 -5.53
CA LYS A 86 -8.89 5.60 -6.20
C LYS A 86 -10.25 6.12 -6.66
N ASN A 87 -10.97 6.80 -5.78
CA ASN A 87 -12.38 7.14 -6.01
C ASN A 87 -12.60 8.52 -6.63
N GLY A 88 -11.62 9.41 -6.52
CA GLY A 88 -11.80 10.83 -6.83
C GLY A 88 -12.75 11.52 -5.85
N ASN A 89 -12.93 12.83 -6.01
CA ASN A 89 -13.93 13.61 -5.28
C ASN A 89 -14.16 14.96 -5.95
N GLY A 90 -15.38 15.22 -6.40
CA GLY A 90 -15.73 16.46 -7.10
C GLY A 90 -14.87 16.67 -8.34
N ALA A 91 -14.07 17.75 -8.36
CA ALA A 91 -13.18 18.08 -9.48
C ALA A 91 -11.91 17.20 -9.55
N MET A 92 -11.56 16.49 -8.48
CA MET A 92 -10.44 15.55 -8.49
C MET A 92 -10.89 14.25 -9.19
N PRO A 93 -10.26 13.87 -10.32
CA PRO A 93 -10.66 12.67 -11.05
C PRO A 93 -10.32 11.39 -10.28
N ALA A 94 -11.10 10.34 -10.51
CA ALA A 94 -10.76 9.00 -10.05
C ALA A 94 -9.59 8.41 -10.88
N PHE A 95 -8.63 7.82 -10.18
CA PHE A 95 -7.49 7.10 -10.77
C PHE A 95 -7.60 5.57 -10.60
N GLY A 96 -8.58 5.07 -9.86
CA GLY A 96 -8.90 3.65 -9.81
C GLY A 96 -9.13 3.10 -11.21
N GLY A 97 -8.46 1.99 -11.54
CA GLY A 97 -8.50 1.38 -12.88
C GLY A 97 -7.69 2.09 -13.96
N LYS A 98 -7.08 3.26 -13.66
CA LYS A 98 -6.13 3.95 -14.55
C LYS A 98 -4.68 3.76 -14.10
N LEU A 99 -4.46 3.77 -12.78
CA LEU A 99 -3.19 3.46 -12.15
C LEU A 99 -3.27 2.09 -11.49
N ALA A 100 -2.13 1.39 -11.39
CA ALA A 100 -2.04 0.18 -10.60
C ALA A 100 -2.22 0.52 -9.10
N ASP A 101 -2.68 -0.45 -8.31
CA ASP A 101 -2.86 -0.24 -6.86
C ASP A 101 -1.53 0.09 -6.17
N GLU A 102 -0.41 -0.48 -6.64
CA GLU A 102 0.94 -0.19 -6.17
C GLU A 102 1.36 1.26 -6.50
N ASP A 103 1.03 1.76 -7.70
CA ASP A 103 1.29 3.15 -8.07
C ASP A 103 0.51 4.13 -7.18
N ILE A 104 -0.73 3.79 -6.86
CA ILE A 104 -1.57 4.59 -5.97
C ILE A 104 -1.01 4.59 -4.54
N ASP A 105 -0.50 3.46 -4.06
CA ASP A 105 0.16 3.38 -2.76
C ASP A 105 1.46 4.21 -2.74
N ASN A 106 2.29 4.08 -3.76
CA ASN A 106 3.54 4.84 -3.91
C ASN A 106 3.29 6.36 -3.91
N VAL A 107 2.32 6.85 -4.69
CA VAL A 107 2.01 8.28 -4.74
C VAL A 107 1.39 8.79 -3.43
N ALA A 108 0.60 7.98 -2.73
CA ALA A 108 0.04 8.35 -1.44
C ALA A 108 1.14 8.52 -0.37
N ASN A 109 2.11 7.59 -0.34
CA ASN A 109 3.27 7.69 0.54
C ASN A 109 4.17 8.88 0.18
N TYR A 110 4.37 9.14 -1.11
CA TYR A 110 5.11 10.34 -1.56
C TYR A 110 4.43 11.63 -1.07
N VAL A 111 3.11 11.75 -1.23
CA VAL A 111 2.37 12.94 -0.77
C VAL A 111 2.52 13.17 0.73
N LEU A 112 2.41 12.12 1.56
CA LEU A 112 2.62 12.25 3.01
C LEU A 112 4.05 12.65 3.34
N SER A 113 5.04 11.99 2.73
CA SER A 113 6.44 12.31 2.95
C SER A 113 6.76 13.77 2.60
N GLN A 114 6.25 14.28 1.48
CA GLN A 114 6.42 15.69 1.11
C GLN A 114 5.69 16.62 2.08
N SER A 115 4.46 16.29 2.45
CA SER A 115 3.66 17.06 3.40
C SER A 115 4.37 17.24 4.74
N GLU A 116 4.93 16.17 5.32
CA GLU A 116 5.71 16.20 6.58
C GLU A 116 6.98 17.06 6.47
N GLN A 117 7.55 17.18 5.27
CA GLN A 117 8.71 18.03 4.98
C GLN A 117 8.32 19.49 4.69
N GLY A 118 7.03 19.82 4.77
CA GLY A 118 6.51 21.16 4.47
C GLY A 118 6.20 21.40 3.00
N TRP A 119 6.31 20.36 2.17
CA TRP A 119 6.30 20.40 0.69
C TRP A 119 7.40 21.29 0.12
#